data_AF-A0A2X2X4G0-F1
#
_entry.id   AF-A0A2X2X4G0-F1
#
_cell.length_a   1.000
_cell.length_b   1.000
_cell.length_c   1.000
_cell.angle_alpha   90.00
_cell.angle_beta   90.00
_cell.angle_gamma   90.00
#
_symmetry.space_group_name_H-M   'P 1'
#
loop_
_entity.id
_entity.type
_entity.pdbx_description
1 polymer ?
#
loop_
_entity_poly.entity_id
_entity_poly.type
_entity_poly.pdbx_seq_one_letter_code
_entity_poly.pdbx_strand_id
1 'polypeptide(L)'
;MKWMDAWDTQIRYYTRKSIEIEYVVDTMLEENVHDILCSALVDDCIERAKSIKQGGAKYDWVSGLQVGIANLGNSLAAVKKLVFEQGAIGQQQLAAATGR
;
A
#
# COMPACT_ATOMS: atom_id res chain seq x y z
N MET A 1 14.74 -19.71 6.58
CA MET A 1 13.90 -18.49 6.63
C MET A 1 13.45 -17.98 5.26
N LYS A 2 13.57 -18.76 4.17
CA LYS A 2 13.39 -18.28 2.78
C LYS A 2 12.00 -17.74 2.39
N TRP A 3 10.92 -18.13 3.08
CA TRP A 3 9.55 -17.77 2.68
C TRP A 3 9.10 -16.38 3.16
N MET A 4 9.61 -15.91 4.30
CA MET A 4 9.38 -14.53 4.75
C MET A 4 10.17 -13.53 3.91
N ASP A 5 11.38 -13.90 3.48
CA ASP A 5 12.19 -13.07 2.57
C ASP A 5 11.50 -12.91 1.20
N ALA A 6 10.83 -13.97 0.72
CA ALA A 6 10.01 -13.91 -0.49
C ALA A 6 8.81 -12.97 -0.32
N TRP A 7 8.11 -13.02 0.82
CA TRP A 7 7.05 -12.06 1.15
C TRP A 7 7.58 -10.62 1.18
N ASP A 8 8.69 -10.36 1.87
CA ASP A 8 9.31 -9.04 1.97
C ASP A 8 9.70 -8.48 0.59
N THR A 9 10.24 -9.34 -0.29
CA THR A 9 10.56 -8.96 -1.68
C THR A 9 9.31 -8.55 -2.45
N GLN A 10 8.22 -9.34 -2.34
CA GLN A 10 6.97 -9.05 -3.04
C GLN A 10 6.31 -7.77 -2.52
N ILE A 11 6.18 -7.60 -1.21
CA ILE A 11 5.52 -6.41 -0.65
C ILE A 11 6.28 -5.13 -0.99
N ARG A 12 7.63 -5.14 -0.97
CA ARG A 12 8.43 -3.98 -1.40
C ARG A 12 8.21 -3.62 -2.86
N TYR A 13 8.13 -4.60 -3.74
CA TYR A 13 7.85 -4.37 -5.15
C TYR A 13 6.47 -3.74 -5.33
N TYR A 14 5.42 -4.32 -4.74
CA TYR A 14 4.06 -3.81 -4.90
C TYR A 14 3.83 -2.46 -4.22
N THR A 15 4.47 -2.19 -3.07
CA THR A 15 4.46 -0.86 -2.45
C THR A 15 5.11 0.19 -3.34
N ARG A 16 6.23 -0.13 -4.00
CA ARG A 16 6.83 0.82 -4.96
C ARG A 16 5.89 1.08 -6.13
N LYS A 17 5.25 0.04 -6.66
CA LYS A 17 4.32 0.17 -7.79
C LYS A 17 3.06 0.96 -7.42
N SER A 18 2.55 0.82 -6.20
CA SER A 18 1.41 1.64 -5.75
C SER A 18 1.79 3.12 -5.69
N ILE A 19 2.98 3.44 -5.17
CA ILE A 19 3.48 4.83 -5.14
C ILE A 19 3.68 5.38 -6.55
N GLU A 20 4.24 4.60 -7.48
CA GLU A 20 4.39 5.02 -8.89
C GLU A 20 3.03 5.36 -9.53
N ILE A 21 1.99 4.57 -9.25
CA ILE A 21 0.64 4.82 -9.75
C ILE A 21 0.03 6.06 -9.09
N GLU A 22 0.11 6.15 -7.75
CA GLU A 22 -0.42 7.29 -6.99
C GLU A 22 0.24 8.60 -7.44
N TYR A 23 1.55 8.60 -7.70
CA TYR A 23 2.26 9.79 -8.17
C TYR A 23 1.72 10.30 -9.51
N VAL A 24 1.44 9.39 -10.45
CA VAL A 24 0.82 9.77 -11.73
C VAL A 24 -0.57 10.35 -11.50
N VAL A 25 -1.41 9.70 -10.69
CA VAL A 25 -2.76 10.19 -10.39
C VAL A 25 -2.71 11.57 -9.74
N ASP A 26 -1.85 11.76 -8.73
CA ASP A 26 -1.76 13.01 -7.98
C ASP A 26 -1.27 14.16 -8.85
N THR A 27 -0.28 13.90 -9.72
CA THR A 27 0.20 14.89 -10.70
C THR A 27 -0.92 15.30 -11.67
N MET A 28 -1.69 14.35 -12.17
CA MET A 28 -2.81 14.66 -13.07
C MET A 28 -3.91 15.46 -12.37
N LEU A 29 -4.17 15.18 -11.09
CA LEU A 29 -5.13 15.97 -10.29
C LEU A 29 -4.61 17.38 -10.04
N GLU A 30 -3.33 17.52 -9.67
CA GLU A 30 -2.66 18.80 -9.45
C GLU A 30 -2.69 19.71 -10.68
N GLU A 31 -2.46 19.16 -11.87
CA GLU A 31 -2.35 19.94 -13.10
C GLU A 31 -3.70 20.30 -13.73
N ASN A 32 -4.75 19.52 -13.50
CA ASN A 32 -5.98 19.60 -14.30
C ASN A 32 -7.24 19.99 -13.52
N VAL A 33 -7.30 19.80 -12.19
CA VAL A 33 -8.54 19.95 -11.41
C VAL A 33 -8.32 20.67 -10.08
N HIS A 34 -7.90 21.94 -10.13
CA HIS A 34 -7.72 22.74 -8.93
C HIS A 34 -9.03 22.98 -8.18
N ASP A 35 -9.14 22.43 -6.96
CA ASP A 35 -10.28 22.67 -6.07
C ASP A 35 -10.21 24.06 -5.41
N ILE A 36 -10.71 25.08 -6.11
CA ILE A 36 -10.58 26.50 -5.71
C ILE A 36 -11.20 26.76 -4.33
N LEU A 37 -12.46 26.37 -4.12
CA LEU A 37 -13.16 26.62 -2.86
C LEU A 37 -12.52 25.84 -1.71
N CYS A 38 -12.17 24.56 -1.93
CA CYS A 38 -11.52 23.74 -0.91
C CYS A 38 -10.19 24.37 -0.49
N SER A 39 -9.35 24.77 -1.47
CA SER A 39 -8.05 25.37 -1.21
C SER A 39 -8.17 26.70 -0.47
N ALA A 40 -9.14 27.56 -0.82
CA ALA A 40 -9.36 28.83 -0.13
C ALA A 40 -9.76 28.68 1.35
N LEU A 41 -10.26 27.50 1.75
CA LEU A 41 -10.69 27.19 3.11
C LEU A 41 -9.67 26.36 3.90
N VAL A 42 -8.47 26.12 3.36
CA VAL A 42 -7.40 25.34 4.00
C VAL A 42 -6.18 26.21 4.25
N ASP A 43 -5.70 26.19 5.49
CA ASP A 43 -4.64 27.07 5.93
C ASP A 43 -3.33 26.91 5.15
N ASP A 44 -2.79 28.11 4.94
CA ASP A 44 -1.69 28.60 4.11
C ASP A 44 -1.87 28.51 2.58
N CYS A 45 -2.96 27.95 2.03
CA CYS A 45 -3.11 27.87 0.56
C CYS A 45 -3.20 29.27 -0.09
N ILE A 46 -3.97 30.19 0.52
CA ILE A 46 -4.08 31.59 0.05
C ILE A 46 -2.74 32.30 0.18
N GLU A 47 -2.11 32.24 1.36
CA GLU A 47 -0.83 32.91 1.63
C GLU A 47 0.29 32.41 0.70
N ARG A 48 0.27 31.11 0.35
CA ARG A 48 1.24 30.50 -0.56
C ARG A 48 0.87 30.64 -2.03
N ALA A 49 -0.30 31.20 -2.36
CA ALA A 49 -0.84 31.30 -3.71
C ALA A 49 -0.83 29.97 -4.48
N LYS A 50 -1.21 28.88 -3.79
CA LYS A 50 -1.19 27.50 -4.32
C LYS A 50 -2.46 26.76 -3.93
N SER A 51 -2.93 25.85 -4.79
CA SER A 51 -3.99 24.92 -4.41
C SER A 51 -3.51 23.95 -3.32
N ILE A 52 -4.43 23.26 -2.68
CA ILE A 52 -4.10 22.21 -1.71
C ILE A 52 -3.20 21.13 -2.35
N LYS A 53 -3.48 20.76 -3.61
CA LYS A 53 -2.74 19.73 -4.37
C LYS A 53 -1.38 20.19 -4.88
N GLN A 54 -1.10 21.48 -4.85
CA GLN A 54 0.21 22.05 -5.19
C GLN A 54 1.10 22.26 -3.94
N GLY A 55 0.71 21.72 -2.79
CA GLY A 55 1.41 21.91 -1.51
C GLY A 55 1.05 23.21 -0.79
N GLY A 56 -0.15 23.76 -1.03
CA GLY A 56 -0.66 24.94 -0.32
C GLY A 56 -0.93 24.67 1.17
N ALA A 57 -1.27 23.43 1.52
CA ALA A 57 -1.61 23.07 2.90
C ALA A 57 -0.44 23.20 3.87
N LYS A 58 -0.73 23.60 5.11
CA LYS A 58 0.24 23.57 6.21
C LYS A 58 0.82 22.18 6.48
N TYR A 59 0.02 21.13 6.31
CA TYR A 59 0.39 19.74 6.53
C TYR A 59 -0.07 18.89 5.35
N ASP A 60 0.80 18.00 4.89
CA ASP A 60 0.52 17.10 3.77
C ASP A 60 1.04 15.70 4.12
N TRP A 61 0.14 14.86 4.63
CA TRP A 61 0.40 13.46 4.91
C TRP A 61 -0.75 12.63 4.35
N VAL A 62 -0.38 11.55 3.66
CA VAL A 62 -1.32 10.60 3.05
C VAL A 62 -0.90 9.17 3.40
N SER A 63 -1.86 8.25 3.32
CA SER A 63 -1.63 6.82 3.49
C SER A 63 -2.45 6.01 2.50
N GLY A 64 -1.82 5.03 1.85
CA GLY A 64 -2.56 3.98 1.14
C GLY A 64 -3.31 3.06 2.11
N LEU A 65 -4.18 2.20 1.56
CA LEU A 65 -4.98 1.24 2.34
C LEU A 65 -4.46 -0.19 2.16
N GLN A 66 -4.10 -0.84 3.26
CA GLN A 66 -3.68 -2.25 3.24
C GLN A 66 -4.84 -3.15 3.67
N VAL A 67 -5.26 -4.04 2.78
CA VAL A 67 -6.41 -4.93 2.98
C VAL A 67 -5.95 -6.34 3.33
N GLY A 68 -6.65 -7.01 4.26
CA GLY A 68 -6.44 -8.43 4.54
C GLY A 68 -5.35 -8.77 5.57
N ILE A 69 -5.06 -7.87 6.52
CA ILE A 69 -4.03 -8.07 7.55
C ILE A 69 -4.25 -9.36 8.37
N ALA A 70 -5.49 -9.62 8.79
CA ALA A 70 -5.80 -10.85 9.54
C ALA A 70 -5.61 -12.11 8.67
N ASN A 71 -6.01 -12.07 7.40
CA ASN A 71 -5.82 -13.17 6.47
C ASN A 71 -4.33 -13.44 6.25
N LEU A 72 -3.52 -12.40 6.05
CA LEU A 72 -2.08 -12.50 5.92
C LEU A 72 -1.46 -13.13 7.17
N GLY A 73 -1.76 -12.59 8.36
CA GLY A 73 -1.23 -13.09 9.63
C GLY A 73 -1.56 -14.58 9.85
N ASN A 74 -2.84 -14.94 9.69
CA ASN A 74 -3.29 -16.33 9.86
C ASN A 74 -2.64 -17.27 8.84
N SER A 75 -2.53 -16.86 7.57
CA SER A 75 -1.95 -17.68 6.50
C SER A 75 -0.46 -17.94 6.74
N LEU A 76 0.32 -16.91 7.08
CA LEU A 76 1.75 -17.05 7.37
C LEU A 76 1.99 -17.88 8.64
N ALA A 77 1.16 -17.70 9.68
CA ALA A 77 1.23 -18.52 10.90
C ALA A 77 0.95 -20.01 10.62
N ALA A 78 -0.06 -20.31 9.82
CA ALA A 78 -0.39 -21.68 9.42
C ALA A 78 0.74 -22.33 8.60
N VAL A 79 1.29 -21.60 7.62
CA VAL A 79 2.44 -22.06 6.83
C VAL A 79 3.65 -22.34 7.72
N LYS A 80 4.01 -21.40 8.61
CA LYS A 80 5.12 -21.57 9.55
C LYS A 80 4.97 -22.85 10.36
N LYS A 81 3.81 -23.01 11.02
CA LYS A 81 3.57 -24.11 11.96
C LYS A 81 3.40 -25.45 11.25
N LEU A 82 2.48 -25.55 10.31
CA LEU A 82 2.07 -26.83 9.73
C LEU A 82 3.02 -27.35 8.66
N VAL A 83 3.67 -26.46 7.90
CA VAL A 83 4.56 -26.86 6.80
C VAL A 83 6.01 -26.95 7.26
N PHE A 84 6.51 -25.95 8.00
CA PHE A 84 7.95 -25.86 8.30
C PHE A 84 8.34 -26.32 9.71
N GLU A 85 7.55 -26.02 10.75
CA GLU A 85 7.88 -26.43 12.12
C GLU A 85 7.48 -27.88 12.40
N GLN A 86 6.27 -28.29 12.00
CA GLN A 86 5.72 -29.62 12.27
C GLN A 86 5.87 -30.60 11.10
N GLY A 87 6.02 -30.10 9.86
CA GLY A 87 6.06 -30.94 8.66
C GLY A 87 4.78 -31.75 8.43
N ALA A 88 3.65 -31.36 9.03
CA ALA A 88 2.37 -32.05 8.94
C ALA A 88 1.71 -31.93 7.57
N ILE A 89 2.06 -30.89 6.80
CA ILE A 89 1.58 -30.64 5.44
C ILE A 89 2.79 -30.35 4.54
N GLY A 90 2.89 -31.03 3.39
CA GLY A 90 3.95 -30.76 2.41
C GLY A 90 3.70 -29.46 1.63
N GLN A 91 4.76 -28.79 1.17
CA GLN A 91 4.63 -27.54 0.38
C GLN A 91 3.80 -27.75 -0.90
N GLN A 92 4.05 -28.83 -1.63
CA GLN A 92 3.33 -29.18 -2.86
C GLN A 92 1.86 -29.54 -2.58
N GLN A 93 1.61 -30.19 -1.43
CA GLN A 93 0.25 -30.52 -1.00
C GLN A 93 -0.55 -29.25 -0.69
N LEU A 94 0.04 -28.29 0.05
CA LEU A 94 -0.60 -27.01 0.32
C LEU A 94 -0.84 -26.24 -0.98
N ALA A 95 0.18 -26.17 -1.85
CA ALA A 95 0.07 -25.49 -3.14
C ALA A 95 -1.04 -26.09 -4.02
N ALA A 96 -1.17 -27.42 -4.10
CA ALA A 96 -2.22 -28.08 -4.85
C ALA A 96 -3.63 -27.85 -4.27
N ALA A 97 -3.75 -27.71 -2.94
CA ALA A 97 -5.04 -27.43 -2.30
C ALA A 97 -5.51 -25.98 -2.50
N THR A 98 -4.57 -25.04 -2.67
CA THR A 98 -4.88 -23.61 -2.84
C THR A 98 -4.78 -23.12 -4.29
N GLY A 99 -4.05 -23.85 -5.13
CA GLY A 99 -3.96 -23.60 -6.56
C GLY A 99 -5.26 -24.06 -7.21
N ARG A 100 -5.94 -23.15 -7.90
CA ARG A 100 -6.99 -23.53 -8.86
C ARG A 100 -6.34 -24.15 -10.09
#